data_AF-A0A257R111-F1
#
_entry.id   AF-A0A257R111-F1
#
_cell.length_a   1.000
_cell.length_b   1.000
_cell.length_c   1.000
_cell.angle_alpha   90.00
_cell.angle_beta   90.00
_cell.angle_gamma   90.00
#
_symmetry.space_group_name_H-M   'P 1'
#
loop_
_entity.id
_entity.type
_entity.pdbx_description
1 polymer ?
#
loop_
_entity_poly.entity_id
_entity_poly.type
_entity_poly.pdbx_seq_one_letter_code
_entity_poly.pdbx_strand_id
1 'polypeptide(L)'
;MAPPEMPAQQQLMIALERAAGAFARLDQALSMHPLRSAFLYRFRLDAVRRQAMVDGQMIEPWHLAALLEGVRLRMDPWLSLAERGDIFDAARHALSMHQWIVEPDFDQEGEIQVAMKAIERDVARASPLLGAAHAAHAWLAGGGRRAPLRGALIRFWQQSGLLHLPVPITGPQALGGDLPFDRESWIPLLLHALANEAAAAQDLLRDLERAWQVARASIGKRRKNSRAATAIDILAATPIISAKSLADRLGMNVANAHALLGELLEAGLVVELSRRSKRRLFGLSGMGRMRDYVAPPRRPLPGRGRGRPRIEREMPLPATPAELPPAPSGGVLPRLAFDFSDLEEAMAAADEAIRETRISLDRIRQAGRPE
;
A
#
# COMPACT_ATOMS: atom_id res chain seq x y z
N MET A 1 1.34 26.16 -32.94
CA MET A 1 2.80 26.20 -32.69
C MET A 1 3.07 25.22 -31.57
N ALA A 2 3.57 24.02 -31.87
CA ALA A 2 3.96 23.07 -30.84
C ALA A 2 5.18 23.63 -30.09
N PRO A 3 5.27 23.52 -28.75
CA PRO A 3 6.46 23.95 -28.03
C PRO A 3 7.69 23.17 -28.55
N PRO A 4 8.89 23.78 -28.58
CA PRO A 4 10.09 23.08 -29.00
C PRO A 4 10.33 21.87 -28.09
N GLU A 5 10.55 20.70 -28.70
CA GLU A 5 10.90 19.48 -27.96
C GLU A 5 12.22 19.74 -27.21
N MET A 6 12.19 19.64 -25.89
CA MET A 6 13.39 19.78 -25.08
C MET A 6 14.32 18.59 -25.33
N PRO A 7 15.64 18.79 -25.47
CA PRO A 7 16.61 17.70 -25.61
C PRO A 7 16.49 16.67 -24.48
N ALA A 8 16.61 15.37 -24.80
CA ALA A 8 16.46 14.28 -23.83
C ALA A 8 17.34 14.44 -22.58
N GLN A 9 18.59 14.89 -22.78
CA GLN A 9 19.52 15.18 -21.68
C GLN A 9 19.00 16.29 -20.76
N GLN A 10 18.38 17.34 -21.31
CA GLN A 10 17.82 18.42 -20.51
C GLN A 10 16.60 17.95 -19.70
N GLN A 11 15.73 17.13 -20.30
CA GLN A 11 14.59 16.53 -19.60
C GLN A 11 15.04 15.66 -18.42
N LEU A 12 16.09 14.85 -18.62
CA LEU A 12 16.68 14.01 -17.58
C LEU A 12 17.22 14.83 -16.42
N MET A 13 17.99 15.90 -16.71
CA MET A 13 18.58 16.74 -15.67
C MET A 13 17.51 17.47 -14.84
N ILE A 14 16.46 17.99 -15.48
CA ILE A 14 15.33 18.64 -14.79
C ILE A 14 14.60 17.62 -13.90
N ALA A 15 14.36 16.40 -14.39
CA ALA A 15 13.72 15.35 -13.62
C ALA A 15 14.55 14.95 -12.38
N LEU A 16 15.86 14.82 -12.55
CA LEU A 16 16.80 14.47 -11.48
C LEU A 16 16.87 15.57 -10.41
N GLU A 17 17.01 16.83 -10.82
CA GLU A 17 17.06 17.98 -9.89
C GLU A 17 15.76 18.07 -9.08
N ARG A 18 14.61 17.92 -9.74
CA ARG A 18 13.31 17.93 -9.09
C ARG A 18 13.17 16.80 -8.07
N ALA A 19 13.59 15.59 -8.43
CA ALA A 19 13.57 14.42 -7.53
C ALA A 19 14.48 14.63 -6.33
N ALA A 20 15.73 15.04 -6.55
CA ALA A 20 16.70 15.31 -5.49
C ALA A 20 16.18 16.38 -4.51
N GLY A 21 15.69 17.50 -5.03
CA GLY A 21 15.14 18.58 -4.21
C GLY A 21 13.88 18.16 -3.44
N ALA A 22 13.03 17.32 -4.01
CA ALA A 22 11.84 16.81 -3.32
C ALA A 22 12.19 15.83 -2.19
N PHE A 23 13.16 14.94 -2.41
CA PHE A 23 13.68 14.03 -1.39
C PHE A 23 14.32 14.80 -0.23
N ALA A 24 15.23 15.73 -0.52
CA ALA A 24 15.91 16.52 0.50
C ALA A 24 14.94 17.33 1.37
N ARG A 25 13.95 17.99 0.75
CA ARG A 25 12.90 18.72 1.50
C ARG A 25 12.04 17.80 2.36
N LEU A 26 11.75 16.58 1.88
CA LEU A 26 10.96 15.61 2.63
C LEU A 26 11.76 15.08 3.83
N ASP A 27 13.01 14.69 3.61
CA ASP A 27 13.90 14.19 4.66
C ASP A 27 14.04 15.22 5.78
N GLN A 28 14.30 16.48 5.40
CA GLN A 28 14.40 17.58 6.35
C GLN A 28 13.10 17.82 7.11
N ALA A 29 11.94 17.77 6.44
CA ALA A 29 10.64 17.95 7.09
C ALA A 29 10.31 16.82 8.08
N LEU A 30 10.81 15.60 7.83
CA LEU A 30 10.60 14.44 8.70
C LEU A 30 11.62 14.37 9.86
N SER A 31 12.75 15.06 9.74
CA SER A 31 13.80 15.07 10.74
C SER A 31 13.25 15.53 12.10
N MET A 32 13.36 14.66 13.11
CA MET A 32 12.86 14.89 14.47
C MET A 32 11.37 15.25 14.57
N HIS A 33 10.57 14.99 13.53
CA HIS A 33 9.16 15.36 13.53
C HIS A 33 8.34 14.47 14.49
N PRO A 34 7.48 15.04 15.36
CA PRO A 34 6.72 14.27 16.35
C PRO A 34 5.71 13.30 15.72
N LEU A 35 5.20 13.63 14.53
CA LEU A 35 4.21 12.82 13.80
C LEU A 35 4.83 11.79 12.85
N ARG A 36 6.15 11.54 12.89
CA ARG A 36 6.84 10.63 11.94
C ARG A 36 6.23 9.23 11.86
N SER A 37 5.79 8.67 12.98
CA SER A 37 5.21 7.32 13.02
C SER A 37 3.83 7.26 12.35
N ALA A 38 2.99 8.26 12.61
CA ALA A 38 1.66 8.36 11.99
C ALA A 38 1.77 8.69 10.50
N PHE A 39 2.71 9.57 10.14
CA PHE A 39 3.06 9.84 8.75
C PHE A 39 3.47 8.54 8.03
N LEU A 40 4.43 7.78 8.57
CA LEU A 40 4.93 6.55 7.92
C LEU A 40 3.82 5.54 7.70
N TYR A 41 3.01 5.26 8.73
CA TYR A 41 1.88 4.35 8.60
C TYR A 41 0.91 4.83 7.50
N ARG A 42 0.55 6.13 7.51
CA ARG A 42 -0.43 6.66 6.57
C ARG A 42 0.09 6.65 5.14
N PHE A 43 1.35 7.02 4.95
CA PHE A 43 2.00 7.02 3.66
C PHE A 43 2.20 5.60 3.12
N ARG A 44 2.45 4.61 3.98
CA ARG A 44 2.47 3.17 3.60
C ARG A 44 1.14 2.69 3.08
N LEU A 45 0.02 3.01 3.74
CA LEU A 45 -1.30 2.63 3.24
C LEU A 45 -1.60 3.24 1.85
N ASP A 46 -1.26 4.50 1.64
CA ASP A 46 -1.47 5.15 0.35
C ASP A 46 -0.49 4.65 -0.73
N ALA A 47 0.77 4.34 -0.36
CA ALA A 47 1.73 3.73 -1.27
C ALA A 47 1.25 2.36 -1.75
N VAL A 48 0.78 1.50 -0.83
CA VAL A 48 0.18 0.20 -1.17
C VAL A 48 -1.02 0.37 -2.09
N ARG A 49 -1.91 1.35 -1.83
CA ARG A 49 -3.03 1.66 -2.72
C ARG A 49 -2.56 2.05 -4.13
N ARG A 50 -1.59 2.97 -4.24
CA ARG A 50 -1.05 3.42 -5.53
C ARG A 50 -0.40 2.28 -6.30
N GLN A 51 0.33 1.41 -5.62
CA GLN A 51 0.94 0.22 -6.20
C GLN A 51 -0.10 -0.80 -6.66
N ALA A 52 -1.12 -1.08 -5.82
CA ALA A 52 -2.25 -1.94 -6.15
C ALA A 52 -2.95 -1.49 -7.42
N MET A 53 -3.23 -0.19 -7.52
CA MET A 53 -3.93 0.41 -8.65
C MET A 53 -3.18 0.18 -9.97
N VAL A 54 -1.85 0.27 -9.95
CA VAL A 54 -1.00 0.03 -11.12
C VAL A 54 -0.90 -1.46 -11.47
N ASP A 55 -1.12 -2.32 -10.49
CA ASP A 55 -1.22 -3.77 -10.68
C ASP A 55 -2.68 -4.21 -11.01
N GLY A 56 -3.60 -3.23 -11.20
CA GLY A 56 -4.99 -3.45 -11.62
C GLY A 56 -5.96 -3.77 -10.47
N GLN A 57 -5.53 -3.62 -9.22
CA GLN A 57 -6.32 -3.88 -8.02
C GLN A 57 -6.82 -2.58 -7.40
N MET A 58 -8.12 -2.52 -7.09
CA MET A 58 -8.72 -1.37 -6.40
C MET A 58 -8.88 -1.69 -4.93
N ILE A 59 -8.21 -0.92 -4.07
CA ILE A 59 -8.36 -1.05 -2.64
C ILE A 59 -8.60 0.29 -1.97
N GLU A 60 -9.62 0.31 -1.11
CA GLU A 60 -9.83 1.39 -0.17
C GLU A 60 -8.77 1.34 0.95
N PRO A 61 -8.04 2.44 1.24
CA PRO A 61 -7.01 2.46 2.28
C PRO A 61 -7.46 1.96 3.65
N TRP A 62 -8.74 2.15 3.99
CA TRP A 62 -9.29 1.69 5.27
C TRP A 62 -9.54 0.18 5.32
N HIS A 63 -9.74 -0.50 4.17
CA HIS A 63 -9.81 -1.96 4.12
C HIS A 63 -8.48 -2.58 4.58
N LEU A 64 -7.36 -2.08 4.05
CA LEU A 64 -6.04 -2.53 4.49
C LEU A 64 -5.79 -2.22 5.97
N ALA A 65 -6.13 -1.01 6.41
CA ALA A 65 -6.00 -0.66 7.83
C ALA A 65 -6.82 -1.57 8.75
N ALA A 66 -8.05 -1.93 8.35
CA ALA A 66 -8.89 -2.84 9.12
C ALA A 66 -8.25 -4.24 9.22
N LEU A 67 -7.66 -4.75 8.13
CA LEU A 67 -6.94 -6.02 8.14
C LEU A 67 -5.74 -5.99 9.10
N LEU A 68 -4.94 -4.92 9.05
CA LEU A 68 -3.79 -4.74 9.94
C LEU A 68 -4.20 -4.66 11.42
N GLU A 69 -5.38 -4.12 11.72
CA GLU A 69 -5.96 -4.09 13.07
C GLU A 69 -6.67 -5.42 13.47
N GLY A 70 -6.62 -6.46 12.64
CA GLY A 70 -7.28 -7.75 12.89
C GLY A 70 -8.81 -7.67 12.85
N VAL A 71 -9.35 -6.66 12.17
CA VAL A 71 -10.78 -6.40 12.04
C VAL A 71 -11.28 -6.99 10.73
N ARG A 72 -12.18 -7.99 10.80
CA ARG A 72 -12.81 -8.61 9.61
C ARG A 72 -13.41 -7.54 8.70
N LEU A 73 -13.17 -7.60 7.38
CA LEU A 73 -13.80 -6.72 6.40
C LEU A 73 -15.33 -6.87 6.44
N ARG A 74 -16.06 -5.75 6.37
CA ARG A 74 -17.54 -5.77 6.28
C ARG A 74 -17.87 -5.28 4.88
N MET A 75 -18.50 -6.15 4.12
CA MET A 75 -18.96 -5.86 2.77
C MET A 75 -20.42 -5.41 2.83
N ASP A 76 -20.81 -4.59 1.87
CA ASP A 76 -22.19 -4.20 1.69
C ASP A 76 -23.04 -5.47 1.40
N PRO A 77 -24.17 -5.68 2.11
CA PRO A 77 -25.06 -6.82 1.86
C PRO A 77 -25.47 -6.97 0.39
N TRP A 78 -25.56 -5.87 -0.35
CA TRP A 78 -26.01 -5.83 -1.75
C TRP A 78 -24.94 -6.23 -2.77
N LEU A 79 -23.68 -6.43 -2.35
CA LEU A 79 -22.63 -6.90 -3.26
C LEU A 79 -22.85 -8.36 -3.65
N SER A 80 -22.72 -8.63 -4.95
CA SER A 80 -22.69 -9.97 -5.53
C SER A 80 -21.51 -10.80 -5.02
N LEU A 81 -21.57 -12.12 -5.15
CA LEU A 81 -20.48 -13.01 -4.75
C LEU A 81 -19.17 -12.69 -5.49
N ALA A 82 -19.25 -12.32 -6.76
CA ALA A 82 -18.10 -11.93 -7.58
C ALA A 82 -17.43 -10.66 -7.06
N GLU A 83 -18.21 -9.60 -6.80
CA GLU A 83 -17.69 -8.33 -6.26
C GLU A 83 -17.07 -8.51 -4.87
N ARG A 84 -17.64 -9.41 -4.06
CA ARG A 84 -17.05 -9.79 -2.77
C ARG A 84 -15.70 -10.49 -2.94
N GLY A 85 -15.60 -11.40 -3.91
CA GLY A 85 -14.35 -12.06 -4.29
C GLY A 85 -13.27 -11.06 -4.71
N ASP A 86 -13.62 -10.10 -5.57
CA ASP A 86 -12.71 -9.05 -6.04
C ASP A 86 -12.16 -8.20 -4.87
N ILE A 87 -13.01 -7.84 -3.90
CA ILE A 87 -12.57 -7.10 -2.71
C ILE A 87 -11.58 -7.93 -1.88
N PHE A 88 -11.83 -9.23 -1.69
CA PHE A 88 -10.93 -10.11 -0.95
C PHE A 88 -9.59 -10.29 -1.65
N ASP A 89 -9.59 -10.44 -2.98
CA ASP A 89 -8.37 -10.58 -3.77
C ASP A 89 -7.55 -9.29 -3.75
N ALA A 90 -8.19 -8.13 -3.90
CA ALA A 90 -7.54 -6.83 -3.77
C ALA A 90 -6.97 -6.61 -2.36
N ALA A 91 -7.71 -7.01 -1.33
CA ALA A 91 -7.28 -6.97 0.06
C ALA A 91 -6.05 -7.87 0.33
N ARG A 92 -6.06 -9.11 -0.17
CA ARG A 92 -4.93 -10.05 -0.04
C ARG A 92 -3.70 -9.51 -0.77
N HIS A 93 -3.88 -9.00 -1.99
CA HIS A 93 -2.82 -8.38 -2.78
C HIS A 93 -2.19 -7.18 -2.06
N ALA A 94 -3.02 -6.30 -1.50
CA ALA A 94 -2.56 -5.16 -0.72
C ALA A 94 -1.85 -5.57 0.57
N LEU A 95 -2.33 -6.59 1.27
CA LEU A 95 -1.66 -7.11 2.45
C LEU A 95 -0.27 -7.64 2.11
N SER A 96 -0.14 -8.40 1.01
CA SER A 96 1.17 -8.85 0.51
C SER A 96 2.07 -7.67 0.19
N MET A 97 1.61 -6.66 -0.57
CA MET A 97 2.42 -5.47 -0.85
C MET A 97 2.83 -4.69 0.41
N HIS A 98 1.96 -4.62 1.41
CA HIS A 98 2.31 -4.04 2.71
C HIS A 98 3.42 -4.84 3.40
N GLN A 99 3.34 -6.18 3.36
CA GLN A 99 4.35 -7.08 3.91
C GLN A 99 5.72 -6.81 3.27
N TRP A 100 5.82 -6.77 1.94
CA TRP A 100 7.06 -6.44 1.20
C TRP A 100 7.71 -5.12 1.63
N ILE A 101 6.93 -4.14 2.07
CA ILE A 101 7.40 -2.79 2.44
C ILE A 101 7.79 -2.69 3.92
N VAL A 102 7.06 -3.38 4.79
CA VAL A 102 7.12 -3.15 6.24
C VAL A 102 7.78 -4.30 6.99
N GLU A 103 7.43 -5.53 6.64
CA GLU A 103 7.82 -6.73 7.39
C GLU A 103 7.86 -7.94 6.42
N PRO A 104 8.84 -7.97 5.50
CA PRO A 104 8.98 -9.08 4.57
C PRO A 104 9.28 -10.37 5.32
N ASP A 105 8.71 -11.49 4.86
CA ASP A 105 9.13 -12.81 5.33
C ASP A 105 10.52 -13.19 4.78
N PHE A 106 11.02 -14.37 5.15
CA PHE A 106 12.36 -14.81 4.79
C PHE A 106 12.58 -14.88 3.26
N ASP A 107 11.59 -15.35 2.50
CA ASP A 107 11.71 -15.48 1.05
C ASP A 107 11.64 -14.10 0.38
N GLN A 108 10.72 -13.26 0.83
CA GLN A 108 10.59 -11.87 0.39
C GLN A 108 11.88 -11.08 0.68
N GLU A 109 12.47 -11.29 1.86
CA GLU A 109 13.73 -10.69 2.26
C GLU A 109 14.85 -11.08 1.30
N GLY A 110 14.98 -12.37 0.98
CA GLY A 110 15.97 -12.87 0.03
C GLY A 110 15.86 -12.18 -1.34
N GLU A 111 14.64 -12.02 -1.86
CA GLU A 111 14.42 -11.35 -3.14
C GLU A 111 14.69 -9.84 -3.10
N ILE A 112 14.34 -9.18 -1.99
CA ILE A 112 14.68 -7.76 -1.79
C ILE A 112 16.20 -7.60 -1.82
N GLN A 113 16.96 -8.49 -1.17
CA GLN A 113 18.43 -8.44 -1.18
C GLN A 113 19.01 -8.65 -2.59
N VAL A 114 18.40 -9.51 -3.41
CA VAL A 114 18.80 -9.67 -4.81
C VAL A 114 18.56 -8.39 -5.62
N ALA A 115 17.41 -7.75 -5.46
CA ALA A 115 17.10 -6.48 -6.13
C ALA A 115 17.99 -5.32 -5.61
N MET A 116 18.29 -5.30 -4.32
CA MET A 116 19.24 -4.34 -3.70
C MET A 116 20.62 -4.41 -4.33
N LYS A 117 21.19 -5.62 -4.45
CA LYS A 117 22.49 -5.83 -5.10
C LYS A 117 22.50 -5.39 -6.56
N ALA A 118 21.37 -5.52 -7.27
CA ALA A 118 21.25 -5.01 -8.63
C ALA A 118 21.33 -3.47 -8.66
N ILE A 119 20.68 -2.79 -7.71
CA ILE A 119 20.77 -1.33 -7.56
C ILE A 119 22.19 -0.87 -7.26
N GLU A 120 22.85 -1.49 -6.26
CA GLU A 120 24.19 -1.10 -5.82
C GLU A 120 25.25 -1.19 -6.94
N ARG A 121 25.12 -2.16 -7.85
CA ARG A 121 26.04 -2.33 -8.99
C ARG A 121 26.02 -1.14 -9.95
N ASP A 122 24.85 -0.56 -10.20
CA ASP A 122 24.69 0.53 -11.17
C ASP A 122 24.92 1.91 -10.53
N VAL A 123 24.75 2.03 -9.22
CA VAL A 123 24.99 3.28 -8.47
C VAL A 123 26.47 3.68 -8.48
N ALA A 124 27.41 2.75 -8.59
CA ALA A 124 28.84 3.06 -8.72
C ALA A 124 29.16 3.94 -9.96
N ARG A 125 28.23 4.07 -10.90
CA ARG A 125 28.41 4.76 -12.18
C ARG A 125 27.67 6.10 -12.26
N ALA A 126 26.86 6.46 -11.26
CA ALA A 126 25.99 7.64 -11.30
C ALA A 126 25.64 8.16 -9.89
N SER A 127 24.85 9.23 -9.80
CA SER A 127 24.28 9.66 -8.51
C SER A 127 23.27 8.62 -7.98
N PRO A 128 23.01 8.54 -6.66
CA PRO A 128 22.13 7.51 -6.09
C PRO A 128 20.74 7.41 -6.75
N LEU A 129 20.08 8.56 -7.02
CA LEU A 129 18.76 8.57 -7.68
C LEU A 129 18.83 8.08 -9.13
N LEU A 130 19.82 8.55 -9.89
CA LEU A 130 19.96 8.19 -11.30
C LEU A 130 20.41 6.74 -11.47
N GLY A 131 21.36 6.28 -10.65
CA GLY A 131 21.82 4.90 -10.61
C GLY A 131 20.68 3.94 -10.26
N ALA A 132 19.89 4.26 -9.23
CA ALA A 132 18.72 3.47 -8.87
C ALA A 132 17.65 3.46 -9.99
N ALA A 133 17.45 4.56 -10.72
CA ALA A 133 16.53 4.61 -11.85
C ALA A 133 17.02 3.72 -13.02
N HIS A 134 18.32 3.74 -13.32
CA HIS A 134 18.93 2.83 -14.30
C HIS A 134 18.79 1.36 -13.88
N ALA A 135 19.09 1.04 -12.63
CA ALA A 135 18.96 -0.32 -12.11
C ALA A 135 17.51 -0.80 -12.12
N ALA A 136 16.56 0.05 -11.76
CA ALA A 136 15.14 -0.25 -11.82
C ALA A 136 14.69 -0.57 -13.25
N HIS A 137 15.16 0.21 -14.24
CA HIS A 137 14.89 -0.05 -15.65
C HIS A 137 15.47 -1.40 -16.08
N ALA A 138 16.75 -1.66 -15.79
CA ALA A 138 17.45 -2.89 -16.14
C ALA A 138 16.80 -4.13 -15.48
N TRP A 139 16.43 -4.02 -14.21
CA TRP A 139 15.73 -5.07 -13.46
C TRP A 139 14.42 -5.46 -14.13
N LEU A 140 13.58 -4.47 -14.44
CA LEU A 140 12.28 -4.70 -15.07
C LEU A 140 12.42 -5.17 -16.53
N ALA A 141 13.38 -4.63 -17.28
CA ALA A 141 13.68 -5.07 -18.63
C ALA A 141 14.16 -6.54 -18.66
N GLY A 142 14.91 -6.97 -17.64
CA GLY A 142 15.34 -8.34 -17.41
C GLY A 142 14.26 -9.29 -16.87
N GLY A 143 13.00 -8.85 -16.73
CA GLY A 143 11.90 -9.67 -16.23
C GLY A 143 11.82 -9.76 -14.70
N GLY A 144 12.58 -8.94 -13.98
CA GLY A 144 12.51 -8.86 -12.53
C GLY A 144 11.14 -8.38 -12.03
N ARG A 145 10.71 -8.86 -10.87
CA ARG A 145 9.41 -8.52 -10.28
C ARG A 145 9.39 -7.13 -9.66
N ARG A 146 8.24 -6.45 -9.73
CA ARG A 146 8.04 -5.11 -9.15
C ARG A 146 8.10 -5.10 -7.61
N ALA A 147 7.57 -6.13 -6.96
CA ALA A 147 7.49 -6.21 -5.49
C ALA A 147 8.87 -6.16 -4.81
N PRO A 148 9.86 -7.02 -5.15
CA PRO A 148 11.20 -6.93 -4.56
C PRO A 148 11.92 -5.63 -4.94
N LEU A 149 11.73 -5.11 -6.15
CA LEU A 149 12.27 -3.81 -6.55
C LEU A 149 11.73 -2.68 -5.65
N ARG A 150 10.42 -2.64 -5.38
CA ARG A 150 9.80 -1.64 -4.50
C ARG A 150 10.39 -1.71 -3.09
N GLY A 151 10.53 -2.91 -2.52
CA GLY A 151 11.16 -3.10 -1.21
C GLY A 151 12.64 -2.68 -1.20
N ALA A 152 13.38 -3.01 -2.26
CA ALA A 152 14.78 -2.63 -2.42
C ALA A 152 14.97 -1.11 -2.53
N LEU A 153 14.18 -0.41 -3.35
CA LEU A 153 14.27 1.05 -3.47
C LEU A 153 14.15 1.74 -2.11
N ILE A 154 13.20 1.30 -1.27
CA ILE A 154 12.96 1.88 0.06
C ILE A 154 14.19 1.76 0.96
N ARG A 155 14.82 0.59 0.96
CA ARG A 155 16.04 0.33 1.74
C ARG A 155 17.23 1.07 1.18
N PHE A 156 17.34 1.11 -0.14
CA PHE A 156 18.39 1.82 -0.83
C PHE A 156 18.34 3.33 -0.53
N TRP A 157 17.15 3.96 -0.46
CA TRP A 157 17.03 5.36 -0.05
C TRP A 157 17.60 5.63 1.35
N GLN A 158 17.39 4.69 2.28
CA GLN A 158 17.94 4.79 3.62
C GLN A 158 19.44 4.57 3.66
N GLN A 159 19.93 3.51 3.00
CA GLN A 159 21.35 3.16 2.98
C GLN A 159 22.19 4.22 2.26
N SER A 160 21.64 4.87 1.23
CA SER A 160 22.30 5.96 0.52
C SER A 160 22.20 7.33 1.22
N GLY A 161 21.48 7.41 2.35
CA GLY A 161 21.29 8.67 3.09
C GLY A 161 20.36 9.67 2.42
N LEU A 162 19.63 9.28 1.36
CA LEU A 162 18.64 10.13 0.71
C LEU A 162 17.41 10.37 1.59
N LEU A 163 17.04 9.40 2.43
CA LEU A 163 15.95 9.47 3.39
C LEU A 163 16.34 8.72 4.67
N HIS A 164 16.29 9.34 5.84
CA HIS A 164 16.58 8.65 7.10
C HIS A 164 15.49 7.66 7.51
N LEU A 165 14.25 7.88 7.06
CA LEU A 165 13.10 7.02 7.34
C LEU A 165 12.77 6.10 6.15
N PRO A 166 12.17 4.92 6.39
CA PRO A 166 11.79 3.97 5.34
C PRO A 166 10.50 4.43 4.64
N VAL A 167 10.55 5.58 3.97
CA VAL A 167 9.39 6.15 3.28
C VAL A 167 9.20 5.42 1.95
N PRO A 168 8.02 4.80 1.67
CA PRO A 168 7.76 4.02 0.47
C PRO A 168 7.60 4.86 -0.81
N ILE A 169 8.66 5.55 -1.22
CA ILE A 169 8.74 6.28 -2.50
C ILE A 169 9.28 5.33 -3.56
N THR A 170 8.42 4.91 -4.48
CA THR A 170 8.71 3.82 -5.43
C THR A 170 8.30 4.13 -6.87
N GLY A 171 7.66 5.28 -7.09
CA GLY A 171 7.22 5.74 -8.40
C GLY A 171 6.23 4.84 -9.15
N PRO A 172 5.22 4.17 -8.55
CA PRO A 172 4.19 3.40 -9.25
C PRO A 172 3.59 4.08 -10.48
N GLN A 173 3.48 5.41 -10.52
CA GLN A 173 2.98 6.12 -11.70
C GLN A 173 3.79 5.78 -12.97
N ALA A 174 5.09 5.51 -12.84
CA ALA A 174 5.97 5.10 -13.94
C ALA A 174 5.80 3.64 -14.39
N LEU A 175 5.03 2.85 -13.65
CA LEU A 175 4.83 1.42 -13.91
C LEU A 175 3.47 1.13 -14.58
N GLY A 176 2.74 2.16 -14.98
CA GLY A 176 1.48 2.05 -15.74
C GLY A 176 1.70 1.35 -17.09
N GLY A 177 0.74 0.51 -17.50
CA GLY A 177 0.86 -0.33 -18.70
C GLY A 177 0.85 0.41 -20.05
N ASP A 178 0.63 1.73 -20.03
CA ASP A 178 0.38 2.56 -21.20
C ASP A 178 1.54 3.55 -21.46
N LEU A 179 2.58 3.48 -20.64
CA LEU A 179 3.70 4.42 -20.66
C LEU A 179 4.86 3.89 -21.51
N PRO A 180 5.66 4.78 -22.12
CA PRO A 180 6.88 4.40 -22.82
C PRO A 180 7.86 3.73 -21.86
N PHE A 181 8.58 2.73 -22.34
CA PHE A 181 9.53 1.95 -21.54
C PHE A 181 10.94 1.88 -22.16
N ASP A 182 11.19 2.63 -23.23
CA ASP A 182 12.54 2.90 -23.67
C ASP A 182 13.30 3.68 -22.57
N ARG A 183 14.61 3.48 -22.51
CA ARG A 183 15.43 3.98 -21.40
C ARG A 183 15.43 5.51 -21.31
N GLU A 184 15.44 6.19 -22.46
CA GLU A 184 15.55 7.65 -22.55
C GLU A 184 14.28 8.35 -22.06
N SER A 185 13.11 7.78 -22.36
CA SER A 185 11.81 8.32 -21.94
C SER A 185 11.41 7.87 -20.53
N TRP A 186 11.68 6.61 -20.18
CA TRP A 186 11.18 6.03 -18.93
C TRP A 186 11.92 6.55 -17.69
N ILE A 187 13.23 6.81 -17.78
CA ILE A 187 14.01 7.26 -16.62
C ILE A 187 13.60 8.65 -16.13
N PRO A 188 13.49 9.68 -17.00
CA PRO A 188 12.94 10.97 -16.59
C PRO A 188 11.52 10.85 -16.03
N LEU A 189 10.71 9.95 -16.57
CA LEU A 189 9.35 9.68 -16.10
C LEU A 189 9.36 9.08 -14.69
N LEU A 190 10.22 8.09 -14.42
CA LEU A 190 10.39 7.52 -13.08
C LEU A 190 10.85 8.59 -12.09
N LEU A 191 11.85 9.40 -12.43
CA LEU A 191 12.34 10.47 -11.56
C LEU A 191 11.25 11.49 -11.24
N HIS A 192 10.41 11.85 -12.22
CA HIS A 192 9.22 12.68 -11.99
C HIS A 192 8.21 12.01 -11.05
N ALA A 193 7.95 10.71 -11.22
CA ALA A 193 7.07 9.96 -10.35
C ALA A 193 7.61 9.95 -8.90
N LEU A 194 8.89 9.69 -8.70
CA LEU A 194 9.56 9.75 -7.39
C LEU A 194 9.45 11.15 -6.76
N ALA A 195 9.67 12.21 -7.56
CA ALA A 195 9.54 13.58 -7.09
C ALA A 195 8.10 13.93 -6.66
N ASN A 196 7.11 13.50 -7.43
CA ASN A 196 5.69 13.72 -7.13
C ASN A 196 5.26 12.99 -5.86
N GLU A 197 5.77 11.77 -5.64
CA GLU A 197 5.51 11.03 -4.41
C GLU A 197 6.15 11.69 -3.18
N ALA A 198 7.38 12.19 -3.32
CA ALA A 198 8.04 12.96 -2.27
C ALA A 198 7.31 14.27 -1.93
N ALA A 199 6.78 14.96 -2.95
CA ALA A 199 5.97 16.16 -2.75
C ALA A 199 4.63 15.82 -2.06
N ALA A 200 3.94 14.78 -2.51
CA ALA A 200 2.70 14.31 -1.88
C ALA A 200 2.91 13.85 -0.42
N ALA A 201 4.07 13.28 -0.11
CA ALA A 201 4.47 12.96 1.26
C ALA A 201 4.58 14.23 2.13
N GLN A 202 5.18 15.31 1.62
CA GLN A 202 5.25 16.58 2.36
C GLN A 202 3.86 17.17 2.60
N ASP A 203 2.99 17.13 1.59
CA ASP A 203 1.62 17.62 1.74
C ASP A 203 0.83 16.82 2.77
N LEU A 204 1.00 15.49 2.78
CA LEU A 204 0.44 14.64 3.82
C LEU A 204 0.94 15.04 5.22
N LEU A 205 2.24 15.30 5.37
CA LEU A 205 2.82 15.71 6.65
C LEU A 205 2.21 17.03 7.14
N ARG A 206 2.09 18.02 6.25
CA ARG A 206 1.45 19.32 6.54
C ARG A 206 -0.02 19.17 6.92
N ASP A 207 -0.76 18.31 6.22
CA ASP A 207 -2.16 18.01 6.52
C ASP A 207 -2.30 17.39 7.92
N LEU A 208 -1.43 16.44 8.27
CA LEU A 208 -1.40 15.81 9.60
C LEU A 208 -1.04 16.81 10.70
N GLU A 209 -0.03 17.65 10.48
CA GLU A 209 0.38 18.67 11.45
C GLU A 209 -0.73 19.68 11.69
N ARG A 210 -1.36 20.20 10.62
CA ARG A 210 -2.48 21.13 10.71
C ARG A 210 -3.64 20.51 11.49
N ALA A 211 -3.98 19.25 11.20
CA ALA A 211 -5.05 18.55 11.91
C ALA A 211 -4.75 18.40 13.41
N TRP A 212 -3.53 18.02 13.76
CA TRP A 212 -3.09 17.90 15.16
C TRP A 212 -3.12 19.24 15.89
N GLN A 213 -2.58 20.30 15.28
CA GLN A 213 -2.57 21.66 15.82
C GLN A 213 -3.99 22.19 16.10
N VAL A 214 -4.89 22.08 15.10
CA VAL A 214 -6.30 22.51 15.22
C VAL A 214 -7.00 21.75 16.35
N ALA A 215 -6.78 20.43 16.42
CA ALA A 215 -7.44 19.61 17.41
C ALA A 215 -6.91 19.91 18.82
N ARG A 216 -5.60 20.14 18.99
CA ARG A 216 -4.99 20.55 20.26
C ARG A 216 -5.47 21.94 20.72
N ALA A 217 -5.53 22.92 19.81
CA ALA A 217 -6.05 24.26 20.11
C ALA A 217 -7.51 24.23 20.57
N SER A 218 -8.32 23.36 19.97
CA SER A 218 -9.74 23.20 20.32
C SER A 218 -9.95 22.62 21.72
N ILE A 219 -9.01 21.78 22.20
CA ILE A 219 -9.06 21.23 23.56
C ILE A 219 -8.56 22.21 24.62
N GLY A 220 -7.68 23.16 24.28
CA GLY A 220 -7.17 24.16 25.23
C GLY A 220 -8.24 24.97 25.96
N LYS A 221 -9.49 24.97 25.45
CA LYS A 221 -10.68 25.57 26.07
C LYS A 221 -11.40 24.66 27.09
N ARG A 222 -10.99 23.40 27.25
CA ARG A 222 -11.59 22.40 28.18
C ARG A 222 -10.83 22.33 29.52
N ARG A 223 -11.43 21.69 30.54
CA ARG A 223 -10.86 21.57 31.90
C ARG A 223 -9.45 20.94 31.89
N LYS A 224 -8.55 21.48 32.73
CA LYS A 224 -7.13 21.06 32.92
C LYS A 224 -6.89 19.55 33.13
N ASN A 225 -7.89 18.81 33.62
CA ASN A 225 -7.76 17.38 33.95
C ASN A 225 -8.35 16.43 32.89
N SER A 226 -8.74 16.95 31.72
CA SER A 226 -9.30 16.12 30.65
C SER A 226 -8.20 15.32 29.95
N ARG A 227 -8.35 13.98 29.91
CA ARG A 227 -7.50 13.07 29.10
C ARG A 227 -7.64 13.28 27.59
N ALA A 228 -8.49 14.23 27.16
CA ALA A 228 -8.74 14.51 25.76
C ALA A 228 -7.50 15.04 25.01
N ALA A 229 -6.64 15.85 25.65
CA ALA A 229 -5.39 16.30 25.02
C ALA A 229 -4.46 15.12 24.74
N THR A 230 -4.26 14.25 25.72
CA THR A 230 -3.49 13.01 25.57
C THR A 230 -4.11 12.07 24.54
N ALA A 231 -5.44 12.00 24.46
CA ALA A 231 -6.13 11.21 23.44
C ALA A 231 -5.86 11.76 22.03
N ILE A 232 -5.82 13.08 21.84
CA ILE A 232 -5.42 13.70 20.57
C ILE A 232 -3.96 13.40 20.24
N ASP A 233 -3.06 13.49 21.21
CA ASP A 233 -1.64 13.18 20.97
C ASP A 233 -1.46 11.69 20.59
N ILE A 234 -2.22 10.80 21.23
CA ILE A 234 -2.28 9.37 20.84
C ILE A 234 -2.86 9.22 19.44
N LEU A 235 -3.98 9.86 19.11
CA LEU A 235 -4.58 9.81 17.77
C LEU A 235 -3.67 10.44 16.69
N ALA A 236 -2.86 11.42 17.05
CA ALA A 236 -1.87 12.02 16.17
C ALA A 236 -0.67 11.09 15.96
N ALA A 237 -0.31 10.28 16.98
CA ALA A 237 0.76 9.29 16.90
C ALA A 237 0.29 7.93 16.33
N THR A 238 -1.01 7.63 16.42
CA THR A 238 -1.65 6.42 15.89
C THR A 238 -2.79 6.76 14.94
N PRO A 239 -2.57 6.56 13.63
CA PRO A 239 -3.46 7.08 12.59
C PRO A 239 -4.83 6.42 12.53
N ILE A 240 -4.97 5.20 13.05
CA ILE A 240 -6.26 4.52 13.17
C ILE A 240 -6.27 3.83 14.52
N ILE A 241 -7.28 4.13 15.33
CA ILE A 241 -7.41 3.53 16.65
C ILE A 241 -8.84 3.06 16.90
N SER A 242 -8.96 1.88 17.51
CA SER A 242 -10.21 1.43 18.08
C SER A 242 -10.42 2.03 19.48
N ALA A 243 -11.66 2.08 19.96
CA ALA A 243 -11.93 2.49 21.34
C ALA A 243 -11.19 1.62 22.37
N LYS A 244 -10.99 0.32 22.08
CA LYS A 244 -10.21 -0.59 22.93
C LYS A 244 -8.74 -0.16 22.97
N SER A 245 -8.10 -0.03 21.81
CA SER A 245 -6.69 0.35 21.72
C SER A 245 -6.42 1.72 22.33
N LEU A 246 -7.37 2.66 22.24
CA LEU A 246 -7.27 3.96 22.89
C LEU A 246 -7.39 3.85 24.42
N ALA A 247 -8.32 3.02 24.90
CA ALA A 247 -8.52 2.77 26.31
C ALA A 247 -7.27 2.18 26.98
N ASP A 248 -6.67 1.17 26.33
CA ASP A 248 -5.44 0.52 26.77
C ASP A 248 -4.29 1.53 26.89
N ARG A 249 -4.13 2.42 25.89
CA ARG A 249 -3.07 3.45 25.88
C ARG A 249 -3.30 4.58 26.88
N LEU A 250 -4.55 4.93 27.17
CA LEU A 250 -4.91 5.96 28.14
C LEU A 250 -5.06 5.44 29.58
N GLY A 251 -4.92 4.12 29.80
CA GLY A 251 -5.17 3.50 31.09
C GLY A 251 -6.59 3.77 31.59
N MET A 252 -7.60 3.57 30.74
CA MET A 252 -9.00 3.80 31.08
C MET A 252 -9.92 2.65 30.63
N ASN A 253 -11.16 2.65 31.12
CA ASN A 253 -12.18 1.73 30.63
C ASN A 253 -12.56 2.04 29.17
N VAL A 254 -12.77 0.99 28.36
CA VAL A 254 -13.25 1.06 26.98
C VAL A 254 -14.53 1.89 26.83
N ALA A 255 -15.46 1.82 27.79
CA ALA A 255 -16.68 2.65 27.77
C ALA A 255 -16.37 4.15 27.84
N ASN A 256 -15.43 4.56 28.69
CA ASN A 256 -14.99 5.95 28.83
C ASN A 256 -14.23 6.41 27.58
N ALA A 257 -13.40 5.54 26.99
CA ALA A 257 -12.74 5.84 25.72
C ALA A 257 -13.76 6.01 24.58
N HIS A 258 -14.85 5.24 24.60
CA HIS A 258 -15.90 5.36 23.59
C HIS A 258 -16.68 6.67 23.73
N ALA A 259 -17.03 7.07 24.95
CA ALA A 259 -17.65 8.37 25.23
C ALA A 259 -16.73 9.52 24.80
N LEU A 260 -15.44 9.46 25.15
CA LEU A 260 -14.44 10.46 24.75
C LEU A 260 -14.34 10.58 23.22
N LEU A 261 -14.30 9.46 22.50
CA LEU A 261 -14.30 9.45 21.04
C LEU A 261 -15.60 10.01 20.45
N GLY A 262 -16.74 9.76 21.10
CA GLY A 262 -18.02 10.36 20.75
C GLY A 262 -18.00 11.89 20.83
N GLU A 263 -17.53 12.44 21.95
CA GLU A 263 -17.38 13.89 22.12
C GLU A 263 -16.42 14.52 21.09
N LEU A 264 -15.32 13.84 20.78
CA LEU A 264 -14.36 14.31 19.77
C LEU A 264 -14.92 14.25 18.35
N LEU A 265 -15.77 13.26 18.07
CA LEU A 265 -16.50 13.12 16.80
C LEU A 265 -17.54 14.22 16.65
N GLU A 266 -18.35 14.48 17.68
CA GLU A 266 -19.33 15.59 17.70
C GLU A 266 -18.66 16.96 17.54
N ALA A 267 -17.48 17.13 18.14
CA ALA A 267 -16.66 18.33 17.99
C ALA A 267 -15.97 18.45 16.62
N GLY A 268 -16.11 17.47 15.72
CA GLY A 268 -15.47 17.46 14.40
C GLY A 268 -13.95 17.31 14.43
N LEU A 269 -13.37 16.89 15.56
CA LEU A 269 -11.93 16.71 15.74
C LEU A 269 -11.46 15.33 15.28
N VAL A 270 -12.37 14.37 15.27
CA VAL A 270 -12.14 12.98 14.89
C VAL A 270 -13.20 12.58 13.85
N VAL A 271 -12.82 11.71 12.92
CA VAL A 271 -13.71 11.07 11.95
C VAL A 271 -13.77 9.57 12.21
N GLU A 272 -14.97 9.01 12.07
CA GLU A 272 -15.14 7.56 12.02
C GLU A 272 -14.73 7.04 10.64
N LEU A 273 -13.73 6.16 10.59
CA LEU A 273 -13.19 5.62 9.34
C LEU A 273 -13.89 4.33 8.91
N SER A 274 -14.28 3.48 9.88
CA SER A 274 -15.04 2.28 9.59
C SER A 274 -16.53 2.58 9.73
N ARG A 275 -17.36 2.52 8.68
CA ARG A 275 -18.82 2.71 8.77
C ARG A 275 -19.51 1.56 9.55
N ARG A 276 -19.27 1.42 10.85
CA ARG A 276 -19.67 0.24 11.65
C ARG A 276 -20.49 0.63 12.87
N SER A 277 -21.42 -0.24 13.27
CA SER A 277 -22.12 -0.11 14.55
C SER A 277 -21.31 -0.60 15.75
N LYS A 278 -20.32 -1.48 15.57
CA LYS A 278 -19.45 -2.03 16.63
C LYS A 278 -17.99 -2.10 16.15
N ARG A 279 -17.03 -1.96 17.09
CA ARG A 279 -15.57 -1.94 16.82
C ARG A 279 -15.20 -0.86 15.78
N ARG A 280 -15.70 0.36 16.01
CA ARG A 280 -15.47 1.54 15.20
C ARG A 280 -14.00 1.95 15.26
N LEU A 281 -13.46 2.34 14.12
CA LEU A 281 -12.12 2.87 13.94
C LEU A 281 -12.20 4.38 13.73
N PHE A 282 -11.32 5.09 14.41
CA PHE A 282 -11.31 6.56 14.47
C PHE A 282 -9.94 7.10 14.09
N GLY A 283 -9.92 8.28 13.47
CA GLY A 283 -8.72 9.06 13.17
C GLY A 283 -9.02 10.56 13.28
N LEU A 284 -8.01 11.43 13.38
CA LEU A 284 -8.22 12.89 13.40
C LEU A 284 -8.91 13.37 12.12
N SER A 285 -9.61 14.49 12.16
CA SER A 285 -10.43 14.98 11.04
C SER A 285 -9.65 15.27 9.74
N GLY A 286 -8.39 15.69 9.82
CA GLY A 286 -7.50 15.76 8.64
C GLY A 286 -7.21 14.41 7.97
N MET A 287 -7.59 13.31 8.61
CA MET A 287 -7.53 11.95 8.07
C MET A 287 -8.78 11.60 7.22
N GLY A 288 -9.74 12.53 7.08
CA GLY A 288 -10.98 12.35 6.31
C GLY A 288 -10.78 11.95 4.84
N ARG A 289 -9.65 12.35 4.22
CA ARG A 289 -9.25 11.92 2.87
C ARG A 289 -9.17 10.39 2.72
N MET A 290 -9.14 9.60 3.80
CA MET A 290 -9.28 8.14 3.74
C MET A 290 -10.64 7.64 3.23
N ARG A 291 -11.68 8.48 3.28
CA ARG A 291 -13.05 8.13 2.89
C ARG A 291 -13.36 8.30 1.40
N ASP A 292 -12.58 9.11 0.68
CA ASP A 292 -13.03 9.70 -0.59
C ASP A 292 -12.35 9.11 -1.86
N TYR A 293 -11.64 7.98 -1.75
CA TYR A 293 -10.83 7.45 -2.86
C TYR A 293 -11.45 6.23 -3.54
N VAL A 294 -12.47 6.43 -4.39
CA VAL A 294 -12.69 5.54 -5.53
C VAL A 294 -13.13 6.33 -6.76
N ALA A 295 -12.19 6.53 -7.69
CA ALA A 295 -12.50 6.68 -9.12
C ALA A 295 -12.16 5.34 -9.81
N PRO A 296 -12.99 4.86 -10.76
CA PRO A 296 -12.69 3.62 -11.48
C PRO A 296 -11.35 3.72 -12.23
N PRO A 297 -10.44 2.73 -12.14
CA PRO A 297 -9.23 2.72 -12.95
C PRO A 297 -9.61 2.60 -14.43
N ARG A 298 -8.85 3.30 -15.29
CA ARG A 298 -8.85 3.01 -16.72
C ARG A 298 -8.36 1.57 -16.90
N ARG A 299 -9.28 0.65 -17.16
CA ARG A 299 -8.92 -0.74 -17.47
C ARG A 299 -8.05 -0.74 -18.73
N PRO A 300 -6.88 -1.41 -18.72
CA PRO A 300 -6.14 -1.67 -19.94
C PRO A 300 -7.04 -2.43 -20.93
N LEU A 301 -6.93 -2.09 -22.21
CA LEU A 301 -7.68 -2.75 -23.28
C LEU A 301 -7.50 -4.29 -23.23
N PRO A 302 -8.53 -5.08 -23.55
CA PRO A 302 -8.44 -6.54 -23.64
C PRO A 302 -7.26 -6.95 -24.54
N GLY A 303 -6.34 -7.80 -24.05
CA GLY A 303 -5.05 -8.15 -24.69
C GLY A 303 -3.81 -7.58 -23.97
N ARG A 304 -4.04 -6.58 -23.10
CA ARG A 304 -3.29 -6.17 -21.90
C ARG A 304 -2.65 -7.20 -20.95
N GLY A 305 -1.51 -7.82 -21.23
CA GLY A 305 -0.87 -8.70 -20.22
C GLY A 305 -0.57 -7.97 -18.89
N ARG A 306 -0.87 -8.61 -17.74
CA ARG A 306 -0.46 -8.10 -16.42
C ARG A 306 1.07 -8.06 -16.36
N GLY A 307 1.64 -6.86 -16.15
CA GLY A 307 3.00 -6.70 -15.65
C GLY A 307 4.12 -6.44 -16.66
N ARG A 308 3.86 -6.24 -17.97
CA ARG A 308 4.94 -5.92 -18.92
C ARG A 308 4.56 -4.73 -19.82
N PRO A 309 5.35 -3.63 -19.83
CA PRO A 309 5.29 -2.64 -20.90
C PRO A 309 5.64 -3.32 -22.23
N ARG A 310 4.87 -3.06 -23.28
CA ARG A 310 5.07 -3.67 -24.60
C ARG A 310 6.41 -3.22 -25.18
N ILE A 311 7.29 -4.17 -25.49
CA ILE A 311 8.38 -3.94 -26.44
C ILE A 311 7.73 -4.09 -27.83
N GLU A 312 7.67 -3.02 -28.61
CA GLU A 312 7.22 -3.10 -29.99
C GLU A 312 8.27 -3.88 -30.80
N ARG A 313 7.97 -5.16 -31.06
CA ARG A 313 8.54 -5.86 -32.21
C ARG A 313 7.69 -5.48 -33.42
N GLU A 314 8.29 -4.85 -34.41
CA GLU A 314 7.71 -4.77 -35.75
C GLU A 314 7.31 -6.18 -36.19
N MET A 315 6.01 -6.39 -36.31
CA MET A 315 5.47 -7.60 -36.94
C MET A 315 5.36 -7.34 -38.44
N PRO A 316 5.69 -8.32 -39.30
CA PRO A 316 5.35 -8.25 -40.71
C PRO A 316 3.82 -8.09 -40.86
N LEU A 317 3.41 -7.29 -41.85
CA LEU A 317 2.02 -7.01 -42.18
C LEU A 317 1.18 -8.30 -42.23
N PRO A 318 -0.05 -8.31 -41.66
CA PRO A 318 -0.91 -9.48 -41.69
C PRO A 318 -1.36 -9.77 -43.13
N ALA A 319 -1.22 -11.03 -43.55
CA ALA A 319 -1.86 -11.52 -44.75
C ALA A 319 -3.38 -11.40 -44.62
N THR A 320 -4.05 -11.09 -45.72
CA THR A 320 -5.52 -11.02 -45.84
C THR A 320 -6.19 -12.28 -45.26
N PRO A 321 -7.25 -12.16 -44.42
CA PRO A 321 -7.88 -13.33 -43.82
C PRO A 321 -8.60 -14.16 -44.88
N ALA A 322 -8.33 -15.47 -44.91
CA ALA A 322 -9.20 -16.42 -45.58
C ALA A 322 -10.52 -16.56 -44.81
N GLU A 323 -11.64 -16.63 -45.52
CA GLU A 323 -12.97 -16.84 -44.93
C GLU A 323 -12.99 -18.12 -44.07
N LEU A 324 -13.31 -17.95 -42.79
CA LEU A 324 -13.56 -19.06 -41.88
C LEU A 324 -14.95 -19.66 -42.14
N PRO A 325 -15.10 -20.99 -42.14
CA PRO A 325 -16.40 -21.63 -42.26
C PRO A 325 -17.30 -21.34 -41.04
N PRO A 326 -18.63 -21.36 -41.22
CA PRO A 326 -19.58 -20.97 -40.18
C PRO A 326 -19.50 -21.92 -38.96
N ALA A 327 -19.51 -21.33 -37.77
CA ALA A 327 -19.47 -22.05 -36.50
C ALA A 327 -20.74 -22.90 -36.28
N PRO A 328 -20.63 -24.12 -35.72
CA PRO A 328 -21.78 -24.93 -35.38
C PRO A 328 -22.58 -24.30 -34.23
N SER A 329 -23.90 -24.33 -34.37
CA SER A 329 -24.89 -23.88 -33.40
C SER A 329 -24.74 -24.58 -32.04
N GLY A 330 -24.69 -23.79 -30.97
CA GLY A 330 -24.35 -24.23 -29.61
C GLY A 330 -25.29 -25.27 -29.01
N GLY A 331 -24.68 -26.37 -28.56
CA GLY A 331 -25.26 -27.27 -27.57
C GLY A 331 -24.85 -26.87 -26.15
N VAL A 332 -25.77 -27.04 -25.20
CA VAL A 332 -25.51 -26.86 -23.76
C VAL A 332 -24.40 -27.81 -23.33
N LEU A 333 -23.29 -27.28 -22.84
CA LEU A 333 -22.19 -28.07 -22.28
C LEU A 333 -22.70 -28.87 -21.06
N PRO A 334 -22.43 -30.18 -20.95
CA PRO A 334 -22.84 -30.96 -19.80
C PRO A 334 -22.13 -30.45 -18.53
N ARG A 335 -22.90 -30.27 -17.45
CA ARG A 335 -22.36 -29.90 -16.13
C ARG A 335 -21.46 -31.04 -15.63
N LEU A 336 -20.15 -30.81 -15.59
CA LEU A 336 -19.24 -31.68 -14.85
C LEU A 336 -19.56 -31.58 -13.36
N ALA A 337 -20.02 -32.69 -12.77
CA ALA A 337 -19.98 -32.89 -11.33
C ALA A 337 -18.55 -33.29 -10.97
N PHE A 338 -17.86 -32.47 -10.19
CA PHE A 338 -16.54 -32.80 -9.67
C PHE A 338 -16.70 -33.61 -8.39
N ASP A 339 -15.92 -34.68 -8.26
CA ASP A 339 -15.79 -35.43 -7.02
C ASP A 339 -14.80 -34.70 -6.09
N PHE A 340 -15.22 -34.44 -4.85
CA PHE A 340 -14.45 -33.69 -3.84
C PHE A 340 -14.10 -34.56 -2.62
N SER A 341 -14.29 -35.88 -2.72
CA SER A 341 -13.98 -36.85 -1.65
C SER A 341 -12.54 -36.68 -1.11
N ASP A 342 -11.55 -36.57 -2.00
CA ASP A 342 -10.14 -36.34 -1.63
C ASP A 342 -9.90 -35.04 -0.83
N LEU A 343 -10.67 -33.99 -1.13
CA LEU A 343 -10.57 -32.71 -0.44
C LEU A 343 -11.20 -32.79 0.96
N GLU A 344 -12.33 -33.49 1.09
CA GLU A 344 -12.97 -33.72 2.39
C GLU A 344 -12.07 -34.56 3.31
N GLU A 345 -11.39 -35.58 2.78
CA GLU A 345 -10.42 -36.38 3.53
C GLU A 345 -9.21 -35.55 3.99
N ALA A 346 -8.67 -34.70 3.09
CA ALA A 346 -7.57 -33.80 3.43
C ALA A 346 -7.95 -32.78 4.52
N MET A 347 -9.18 -32.26 4.48
CA MET A 347 -9.70 -31.35 5.50
C MET A 347 -9.91 -32.05 6.85
N ALA A 348 -10.42 -33.28 6.84
CA ALA A 348 -10.59 -34.07 8.06
C ALA A 348 -9.25 -34.39 8.74
N ALA A 349 -8.22 -34.72 7.94
CA ALA A 349 -6.87 -34.96 8.44
C ALA A 349 -6.24 -33.69 9.06
N ALA A 350 -6.45 -32.53 8.44
CA ALA A 350 -5.97 -31.25 8.97
C ALA A 350 -6.65 -30.88 10.30
N ASP A 351 -7.96 -31.09 10.42
CA ASP A 351 -8.70 -30.83 11.65
C ASP A 351 -8.26 -31.74 12.81
N GLU A 352 -7.94 -33.00 12.53
CA GLU A 352 -7.42 -33.92 13.54
C GLU A 352 -6.03 -33.50 14.03
N ALA A 353 -5.12 -33.13 13.12
CA ALA A 353 -3.81 -32.62 13.49
C ALA A 353 -3.89 -31.35 14.36
N ILE A 354 -4.85 -30.46 14.09
CA ILE A 354 -5.09 -29.26 14.90
C ILE A 354 -5.61 -29.64 16.30
N ARG A 355 -6.51 -30.62 16.40
CA ARG A 355 -7.02 -31.11 17.69
C ARG A 355 -5.91 -31.73 18.53
N GLU A 356 -5.10 -32.62 17.95
CA GLU A 356 -3.99 -33.27 18.65
C GLU A 356 -2.96 -32.26 19.15
N THR A 357 -2.61 -31.28 18.31
CA THR A 357 -1.66 -30.22 18.68
C THR A 357 -2.19 -29.39 19.85
N ARG A 358 -3.50 -29.07 19.84
CA ARG A 358 -4.14 -28.32 20.93
C ARG A 358 -4.16 -29.10 22.25
N ILE A 359 -4.45 -30.40 22.20
CA ILE A 359 -4.41 -31.28 23.38
C ILE A 359 -2.98 -31.38 23.93
N SER A 360 -1.98 -31.50 23.06
CA SER A 360 -0.57 -31.53 23.45
C SER A 360 -0.13 -30.22 24.15
N LEU A 361 -0.48 -29.07 23.57
CA LEU A 361 -0.20 -27.76 24.16
C LEU A 361 -0.90 -27.54 25.51
N ASP A 362 -2.15 -28.01 25.66
CA ASP A 362 -2.88 -27.93 26.92
C ASP A 362 -2.26 -28.83 28.01
N ARG A 363 -1.75 -30.02 27.65
CA ARG A 363 -1.00 -30.89 28.59
C ARG A 363 0.31 -30.25 29.05
N ILE A 364 1.07 -29.65 28.14
CA ILE A 364 2.32 -28.93 28.47
C ILE A 364 2.01 -27.75 29.41
N ARG A 365 0.90 -27.04 29.18
CA ARG A 365 0.48 -25.91 30.01
C ARG A 365 0.04 -26.32 31.42
N GLN A 366 -0.55 -27.51 31.58
CA GLN A 366 -0.94 -28.04 32.89
C GLN A 366 0.26 -28.58 33.68
N ALA A 367 1.26 -29.16 33.01
CA ALA A 367 2.48 -29.66 33.65
C ALA A 367 3.43 -28.54 34.15
N GLY A 368 3.26 -27.30 33.69
CA GLY A 368 4.11 -26.14 34.03
C GLY A 368 3.60 -25.24 35.16
N ARG A 369 2.56 -25.62 35.91
CA ARG A 369 2.10 -24.86 37.09
C ARG A 369 2.66 -25.49 38.38
N PRO A 370 3.56 -24.83 39.13
CA PRO A 370 3.87 -25.23 40.49
C PRO A 370 2.71 -24.87 41.43
N GLU A 371 2.47 -25.70 42.45
CA GLU A 371 1.54 -25.43 43.58
C GLU A 371 1.96 -24.20 44.40
#